data_AF-A0A9P8F536-F1
#
_entry.id   AF-A0A9P8F536-F1
#
_cell.length_a   1.000
_cell.length_b   1.000
_cell.length_c   1.000
_cell.angle_alpha   90.00
_cell.angle_beta   90.00
_cell.angle_gamma   90.00
#
_symmetry.space_group_name_H-M   'P 1'
#
loop_
_entity.id
_entity.type
_entity.pdbx_description
1 polymer ?
#
loop_
_entity_poly.entity_id
_entity_poly.type
_entity_poly.pdbx_seq_one_letter_code
_entity_poly.pdbx_strand_id
1 'polypeptide(L)'
;YFNKELNAWAEDLRTLKNLILTPHIGGSTEEAQSAIGVEVAEALAKYVNEGSTVGAVNMPEVNLRSLTADEPNHVRIIYIHKNVPGVLRRVNEVLGEHNVDKQMTDSRGDVAYLMADISDVNQGDIAKLYNSLEDLGSCVRTRVLY
;
A
#
# COMPACT_ATOMS: atom_id res chain seq x y z
N TYR A 1 -5.00 -23.77 1.18
CA TYR A 1 -6.20 -23.95 0.33
C TYR A 1 -7.32 -24.50 1.19
N PHE A 2 -8.46 -23.83 1.24
CA PHE A 2 -9.66 -24.37 1.88
C PHE A 2 -10.39 -25.26 0.86
N ASN A 3 -10.63 -26.53 1.18
CA ASN A 3 -11.45 -27.45 0.38
C ASN A 3 -12.79 -27.71 1.09
N LYS A 4 -13.73 -28.36 0.40
CA LYS A 4 -15.04 -28.72 0.98
C LYS A 4 -15.02 -30.03 1.78
N GLU A 5 -13.85 -30.65 1.90
CA GLU A 5 -13.69 -31.92 2.59
C GLU A 5 -13.19 -31.66 4.01
N LEU A 6 -13.90 -32.22 4.99
CA LEU A 6 -13.39 -32.25 6.35
C LEU A 6 -12.19 -33.19 6.40
N ASN A 7 -11.17 -32.82 7.16
CA ASN A 7 -10.08 -33.73 7.45
C ASN A 7 -10.61 -35.01 8.13
N ALA A 8 -9.96 -36.14 7.90
CA ALA A 8 -10.39 -37.43 8.47
C ALA A 8 -10.56 -37.40 10.00
N TRP A 9 -9.71 -36.64 10.71
CA TRP A 9 -9.79 -36.47 12.16
C TRP A 9 -11.03 -35.71 12.65
N ALA A 10 -11.75 -35.01 11.77
CA ALA A 10 -12.96 -34.27 12.15
C ALA A 10 -14.07 -35.21 12.61
N GLU A 11 -14.17 -36.41 12.04
CA GLU A 11 -15.12 -37.43 12.47
C GLU A 11 -14.80 -37.92 13.88
N ASP A 12 -13.52 -38.11 14.21
CA ASP A 12 -13.09 -38.50 15.55
C ASP A 12 -13.52 -37.45 16.59
N LEU A 13 -13.29 -36.16 16.30
CA LEU A 13 -13.67 -35.08 17.21
C LEU A 13 -15.18 -34.98 17.45
N ARG A 14 -16.00 -35.31 16.44
CA ARG A 14 -17.47 -35.31 16.55
C ARG A 14 -18.01 -36.39 17.50
N THR A 15 -17.22 -37.42 17.82
CA THR A 15 -17.62 -38.47 18.76
C THR A 15 -17.51 -38.05 20.24
N LEU A 16 -16.78 -36.97 20.54
CA LEU A 16 -16.49 -36.52 21.90
C LEU A 16 -17.65 -35.68 22.48
N LYS A 17 -18.07 -35.99 23.70
CA LYS A 17 -19.25 -35.36 24.33
C LYS A 17 -19.00 -33.98 24.96
N ASN A 18 -17.74 -33.62 25.23
CA ASN A 18 -17.36 -32.39 25.95
C ASN A 18 -16.68 -31.37 25.03
N LEU A 19 -17.06 -31.34 23.76
CA LEU A 19 -16.39 -30.51 22.75
C LEU A 19 -17.41 -29.73 21.92
N ILE A 20 -17.17 -28.43 21.75
CA ILE A 20 -17.98 -27.56 20.90
C ILE A 20 -17.20 -27.30 19.62
N LEU A 21 -17.73 -27.76 18.48
CA LEU A 21 -17.21 -27.47 17.15
C LEU A 21 -18.02 -26.32 16.56
N THR A 22 -17.35 -25.26 16.14
CA THR A 22 -17.98 -24.15 15.42
C THR A 22 -17.47 -24.11 13.98
N PRO A 23 -18.32 -23.86 12.97
CA PRO A 23 -17.93 -23.86 11.56
C PRO A 23 -17.17 -22.58 11.17
N HIS A 24 -16.09 -22.25 11.88
CA HIS A 24 -15.28 -21.05 11.65
C HIS A 24 -16.08 -19.74 11.71
N ILE A 25 -17.09 -19.69 12.56
CA ILE A 25 -17.98 -18.52 12.72
C ILE A 25 -17.57 -17.59 13.88
N GLY A 26 -16.31 -17.68 14.35
CA GLY A 26 -15.84 -16.95 15.52
C GLY A 26 -15.96 -15.43 15.40
N GLY A 27 -15.83 -14.89 14.17
CA GLY A 27 -16.03 -13.47 13.85
C GLY A 27 -17.23 -13.20 12.94
N SER A 28 -18.15 -14.17 12.79
CA SER A 28 -19.29 -14.06 11.86
C SER A 28 -20.50 -13.40 12.54
N THR A 29 -20.34 -12.15 12.98
CA THR A 29 -21.42 -11.32 13.53
C THR A 29 -21.63 -10.06 12.70
N GLU A 30 -22.81 -9.44 12.81
CA GLU A 30 -23.11 -8.20 12.08
C GLU A 30 -22.22 -7.03 12.53
N GLU A 31 -21.88 -6.98 13.82
CA GLU A 31 -20.97 -5.98 14.39
C GLU A 31 -19.56 -6.14 13.82
N ALA A 32 -19.08 -7.38 13.70
CA ALA A 32 -17.79 -7.67 13.08
C ALA A 32 -17.78 -7.29 11.59
N GLN A 33 -18.85 -7.59 10.85
CA GLN A 33 -18.96 -7.17 9.44
C GLN A 33 -19.00 -5.64 9.29
N SER A 34 -19.70 -4.93 10.18
CA SER A 34 -19.72 -3.46 10.19
C SER A 34 -18.32 -2.88 10.47
N ALA A 35 -17.62 -3.42 11.47
CA ALA A 35 -16.25 -3.00 11.78
C ALA A 35 -15.29 -3.25 10.61
N ILE A 36 -15.35 -4.44 9.99
CA ILE A 36 -14.55 -4.78 8.79
C ILE A 36 -14.86 -3.82 7.64
N GLY A 37 -16.15 -3.50 7.43
CA GLY A 37 -16.57 -2.57 6.39
C GLY A 37 -15.92 -1.19 6.56
N VAL A 38 -15.91 -0.66 7.78
CA VAL A 38 -15.26 0.62 8.11
C VAL A 38 -13.74 0.52 7.93
N GLU A 39 -13.10 -0.50 8.52
CA GLU A 39 -11.64 -0.67 8.49
C GLU A 39 -11.10 -0.76 7.06
N VAL A 40 -11.73 -1.60 6.22
CA VAL A 40 -11.30 -1.78 4.82
C VAL A 40 -11.59 -0.53 4.00
N ALA A 41 -12.73 0.13 4.19
CA ALA A 41 -13.05 1.38 3.50
C ALA A 41 -12.05 2.49 3.85
N GLU A 42 -11.68 2.62 5.12
CA GLU A 42 -10.66 3.57 5.58
C GLU A 42 -9.28 3.27 4.98
N ALA A 43 -8.86 2.00 4.97
CA ALA A 43 -7.60 1.59 4.36
C ALA A 43 -7.54 1.93 2.86
N LEU A 44 -8.64 1.65 2.13
CA LEU A 44 -8.76 2.01 0.71
C LEU A 44 -8.74 3.52 0.50
N ALA A 45 -9.49 4.28 1.32
CA ALA A 45 -9.52 5.74 1.23
C ALA A 45 -8.13 6.35 1.47
N LYS A 46 -7.41 5.88 2.49
CA LYS A 46 -6.02 6.31 2.78
C LYS A 46 -5.07 5.96 1.63
N TYR A 47 -5.17 4.77 1.05
CA TYR A 47 -4.33 4.40 -0.09
C TYR A 47 -4.62 5.25 -1.34
N VAL A 48 -5.90 5.53 -1.61
CA VAL A 48 -6.31 6.31 -2.78
C VAL A 48 -5.89 7.77 -2.64
N ASN A 49 -6.15 8.39 -1.49
CA ASN A 49 -5.97 9.82 -1.28
C ASN A 49 -4.56 10.19 -0.78
N GLU A 50 -3.90 9.33 -0.01
CA GLU A 50 -2.63 9.65 0.66
C GLU A 50 -1.47 8.73 0.24
N GLY A 51 -1.79 7.60 -0.41
CA GLY A 51 -0.79 6.59 -0.79
C GLY A 51 -0.37 5.66 0.35
N SER A 52 -1.00 5.74 1.52
CA SER A 52 -0.64 4.91 2.67
C SER A 52 -0.87 3.43 2.39
N THR A 53 0.09 2.60 2.76
CA THR A 53 0.06 1.13 2.59
C THR A 53 0.15 0.39 3.93
N VAL A 54 -0.05 1.09 5.04
CA VAL A 54 -0.06 0.49 6.39
C VAL A 54 -1.16 -0.56 6.48
N GLY A 55 -0.82 -1.74 7.01
CA GLY A 55 -1.74 -2.88 7.09
C GLY A 55 -1.95 -3.63 5.76
N ALA A 56 -1.28 -3.24 4.67
CA ALA A 56 -1.36 -3.98 3.42
C ALA A 56 -0.67 -5.35 3.54
N VAL A 57 -1.43 -6.41 3.27
CA VAL A 57 -0.94 -7.80 3.45
C VAL A 57 0.13 -8.23 2.44
N ASN A 58 0.26 -7.51 1.32
CA ASN A 58 1.07 -7.89 0.17
C ASN A 58 1.96 -6.76 -0.38
N MET A 59 2.12 -5.65 0.34
CA MET A 59 2.97 -4.51 -0.05
C MET A 59 3.96 -4.17 1.07
N PRO A 60 5.04 -3.43 0.78
CA PRO A 60 5.81 -2.73 1.81
C PRO A 60 4.92 -1.70 2.54
N GLU A 61 5.17 -1.46 3.82
CA GLU A 61 4.33 -0.57 4.63
C GLU A 61 4.94 0.83 4.68
N VAL A 62 4.29 1.78 4.00
CA VAL A 62 4.77 3.16 3.88
C VAL A 62 3.64 4.14 4.22
N ASN A 63 3.98 5.17 5.00
CA ASN A 63 3.06 6.23 5.40
C ASN A 63 3.79 7.58 5.52
N LEU A 64 3.18 8.64 4.99
CA LEU A 64 3.64 10.01 5.19
C LEU A 64 2.44 10.86 5.62
N ARG A 65 2.70 11.87 6.45
CA ARG A 65 1.69 12.87 6.84
C ARG A 65 1.01 13.44 5.58
N SER A 66 -0.31 13.56 5.58
CA SER A 66 -1.08 14.00 4.41
C SER A 66 -0.60 15.37 3.92
N LEU A 67 -0.72 15.61 2.61
CA LEU A 67 -0.59 16.95 2.05
C LEU A 67 -1.73 17.80 2.63
N THR A 68 -1.42 18.98 3.13
CA THR A 68 -2.43 19.90 3.67
C THR A 68 -2.72 21.01 2.66
N ALA A 69 -3.90 21.61 2.75
CA ALA A 69 -4.26 22.76 1.91
C ALA A 69 -3.32 23.97 2.11
N ASP A 70 -2.55 23.97 3.20
CA ASP A 70 -1.54 24.97 3.52
C ASP A 70 -0.20 24.76 2.80
N GLU A 71 -0.05 23.66 2.06
CA GLU A 71 1.11 23.30 1.23
C GLU A 71 0.77 23.51 -0.28
N PRO A 72 0.58 24.75 -0.78
CA PRO A 72 0.22 24.99 -2.18
C PRO A 72 1.34 24.52 -3.13
N ASN A 73 0.97 24.07 -4.33
CA ASN A 73 1.89 23.54 -5.36
C ASN A 73 2.75 22.35 -4.90
N HIS A 74 2.31 21.61 -3.88
CA HIS A 74 2.92 20.35 -3.51
C HIS A 74 2.25 19.20 -4.24
N VAL A 75 3.04 18.17 -4.57
CA VAL A 75 2.52 16.91 -5.07
C VAL A 75 3.18 15.75 -4.36
N ARG A 76 2.44 14.66 -4.20
CA ARG A 76 2.97 13.39 -3.72
C ARG A 76 3.17 12.44 -4.88
N ILE A 77 4.41 12.08 -5.13
CA ILE A 77 4.78 11.02 -6.06
C ILE A 77 4.83 9.72 -5.29
N ILE A 78 4.17 8.70 -5.83
CA ILE A 78 4.30 7.32 -5.42
C ILE A 78 4.98 6.57 -6.55
N TYR A 79 6.08 5.90 -6.25
CA TYR A 79 6.84 5.11 -7.20
C TYR A 79 6.98 3.68 -6.70
N ILE A 80 6.29 2.76 -7.36
CA ILE A 80 6.35 1.32 -7.09
C ILE A 80 7.33 0.71 -8.10
N HIS A 81 8.32 -0.02 -7.60
CA HIS A 81 9.38 -0.52 -8.45
C HIS A 81 9.90 -1.89 -8.01
N LYS A 82 10.65 -2.53 -8.91
CA LYS A 82 11.42 -3.74 -8.58
C LYS A 82 12.50 -3.40 -7.56
N ASN A 83 12.63 -4.23 -6.53
CA ASN A 83 13.63 -4.06 -5.50
C ASN A 83 15.02 -4.52 -5.99
N VAL A 84 15.66 -3.70 -6.81
CA VAL A 84 16.99 -3.97 -7.37
C VAL A 84 17.96 -2.81 -7.11
N PRO A 85 19.28 -3.08 -6.97
CA PRO A 85 20.26 -2.04 -6.67
C PRO A 85 20.27 -0.90 -7.69
N GLY A 86 20.47 0.32 -7.21
CA GLY A 86 20.64 1.53 -8.02
C GLY A 86 19.34 2.22 -8.46
N VAL A 87 18.17 1.66 -8.14
CA VAL A 87 16.88 2.32 -8.46
C VAL A 87 16.71 3.63 -7.70
N LEU A 88 16.95 3.64 -6.38
CA LEU A 88 16.82 4.87 -5.57
C LEU A 88 17.75 6.00 -6.05
N ARG A 89 18.95 5.67 -6.54
CA ARG A 89 19.84 6.67 -7.15
C ARG A 89 19.19 7.32 -8.37
N ARG A 90 18.67 6.50 -9.30
CA ARG A 90 18.00 6.99 -10.52
C ARG A 90 16.74 7.80 -10.20
N VAL A 91 15.96 7.36 -9.21
CA VAL A 91 14.78 8.10 -8.75
C VAL A 91 15.21 9.47 -8.21
N ASN A 92 16.19 9.52 -7.30
CA ASN A 92 16.68 10.79 -6.77
C ASN A 92 17.32 11.70 -7.84
N GLU A 93 17.91 11.13 -8.90
CA GLU A 93 18.38 11.90 -10.06
C GLU A 93 17.22 12.56 -10.83
N VAL A 94 16.10 11.86 -11.01
CA VAL A 94 14.89 12.42 -11.62
C VAL A 94 14.28 13.51 -10.74
N LEU A 95 14.29 13.32 -9.42
CA LEU A 95 13.75 14.31 -8.47
C LEU A 95 14.70 15.49 -8.21
N GLY A 96 15.98 15.39 -8.62
CA GLY A 96 17.06 16.26 -8.15
C GLY A 96 16.95 17.73 -8.51
N GLU A 97 16.13 18.09 -9.50
CA GLU A 97 15.85 19.49 -9.87
C GLU A 97 14.74 20.13 -9.02
N HIS A 98 14.14 19.36 -8.10
CA HIS A 98 13.05 19.81 -7.24
C HIS A 98 13.37 19.58 -5.76
N ASN A 99 12.75 20.39 -4.90
CA ASN A 99 12.88 20.20 -3.46
C ASN A 99 11.98 19.04 -2.99
N VAL A 100 12.56 18.07 -2.29
CA VAL A 100 11.85 16.92 -1.73
C VAL A 100 11.66 17.15 -0.23
N ASP A 101 10.44 17.54 0.18
CA ASP A 101 10.14 17.90 1.57
C ASP A 101 10.03 16.68 2.49
N LYS A 102 9.46 15.60 1.95
CA LYS A 102 9.19 14.36 2.68
C LYS A 102 9.49 13.21 1.74
N GLN A 103 10.25 12.22 2.20
CA GLN A 103 10.46 10.99 1.44
C GLN A 103 10.48 9.79 2.39
N MET A 104 9.77 8.73 2.02
CA MET A 104 9.82 7.45 2.71
C MET A 104 9.83 6.34 1.68
N THR A 105 10.64 5.31 1.94
CA THR A 105 10.70 4.12 1.11
C THR A 105 10.80 2.89 1.99
N ASP A 106 10.13 1.83 1.56
CA ASP A 106 10.26 0.50 2.15
C ASP A 106 10.20 -0.56 1.04
N SER A 107 10.66 -1.77 1.34
CA SER A 107 10.72 -2.87 0.39
C SER A 107 10.33 -4.21 1.02
N ARG A 108 9.71 -5.08 0.22
CA ARG A 108 9.25 -6.40 0.63
C ARG A 108 9.45 -7.38 -0.51
N GLY A 109 10.42 -8.28 -0.34
CA GLY A 109 10.82 -9.20 -1.41
C GLY A 109 11.28 -8.43 -2.65
N ASP A 110 10.67 -8.74 -3.79
CA ASP A 110 11.05 -8.20 -5.10
C ASP A 110 10.43 -6.83 -5.42
N VAL A 111 9.62 -6.27 -4.52
CA VAL A 111 8.90 -4.99 -4.73
C VAL A 111 9.29 -3.98 -3.67
N ALA A 112 9.44 -2.72 -4.08
CA ALA A 112 9.67 -1.57 -3.23
C ALA A 112 8.65 -0.47 -3.53
N TYR A 113 8.34 0.31 -2.51
CA TYR A 113 7.38 1.39 -2.53
C TYR A 113 8.05 2.65 -2.01
N LEU A 114 8.06 3.70 -2.82
CA LEU A 114 8.61 5.00 -2.47
C LEU A 114 7.49 6.05 -2.54
N MET A 115 7.42 6.90 -1.53
CA MET A 115 6.63 8.13 -1.55
C MET A 115 7.55 9.32 -1.37
N ALA A 116 7.34 10.36 -2.18
CA ALA A 116 8.04 11.62 -2.08
C ALA A 116 7.05 12.79 -2.25
N ASP A 117 7.07 13.74 -1.32
CA ASP A 117 6.37 15.01 -1.45
C ASP A 117 7.34 16.04 -2.02
N ILE A 118 6.91 16.73 -3.08
CA ILE A 118 7.72 17.67 -3.84
C ILE A 118 6.99 19.01 -3.87
N SER A 119 7.69 20.08 -3.47
CA SER A 119 7.18 21.46 -3.44
C SER A 119 7.45 22.23 -4.73
N ASP A 120 6.71 23.32 -4.90
CA ASP A 120 6.91 24.34 -5.93
C ASP A 120 6.90 23.79 -7.38
N VAL A 121 6.06 22.80 -7.65
CA VAL A 121 5.92 22.20 -9.00
C VAL A 121 4.70 22.72 -9.74
N ASN A 122 4.85 22.94 -11.06
CA ASN A 122 3.73 23.21 -11.94
C ASN A 122 3.27 21.95 -12.70
N GLN A 123 2.17 22.05 -13.45
CA GLN A 123 1.60 20.91 -14.19
C GLN A 123 2.56 20.31 -15.23
N GLY A 124 3.42 21.12 -15.83
CA GLY A 124 4.46 20.67 -16.76
C GLY A 124 5.57 19.89 -16.07
N ASP A 125 5.99 20.32 -14.88
CA ASP A 125 6.99 19.61 -14.07
C ASP A 125 6.46 18.26 -13.61
N ILE A 126 5.21 18.22 -13.15
CA ILE A 126 4.54 16.97 -12.75
C ILE A 126 4.52 15.97 -13.91
N ALA A 127 4.15 16.42 -15.11
CA ALA A 127 4.14 15.55 -16.29
C ALA A 127 5.54 15.03 -16.65
N LYS A 128 6.58 15.86 -16.54
CA LYS A 128 7.97 15.45 -16.78
C LYS A 128 8.44 14.44 -15.74
N LEU A 129 8.17 14.68 -14.46
CA LEU A 129 8.51 13.77 -13.36
C LEU A 129 7.84 12.42 -13.54
N TYR A 130 6.54 12.40 -13.83
CA TYR A 130 5.78 11.18 -14.09
C TYR A 130 6.39 10.37 -15.24
N ASN A 131 6.58 11.00 -16.40
CA ASN A 131 7.13 10.31 -17.58
C ASN A 131 8.56 9.79 -17.32
N SER A 132 9.41 10.60 -16.69
CA SER A 132 10.79 10.21 -16.39
C SER A 132 10.88 9.02 -15.43
N LEU A 133 9.95 8.90 -14.48
CA LEU A 133 9.87 7.77 -13.55
C LEU A 133 9.31 6.51 -14.24
N GLU A 134 8.29 6.65 -15.07
CA GLU A 134 7.72 5.55 -15.86
C GLU A 134 8.73 4.96 -16.85
N ASP A 135 9.59 5.79 -17.43
CA ASP A 135 10.63 5.35 -18.38
C ASP A 135 11.77 4.55 -17.71
N LEU A 136 11.88 4.57 -16.38
CA LEU A 136 12.84 3.71 -15.68
C LEU A 136 12.41 2.25 -15.81
N GLY A 137 13.25 1.39 -16.39
CA GLY A 137 12.94 -0.03 -16.59
C GLY A 137 12.69 -0.86 -15.31
N SER A 138 12.89 -0.29 -14.13
CA SER A 138 12.50 -0.85 -12.83
C SER A 138 11.07 -0.54 -12.41
N CYS A 139 10.39 0.40 -13.10
CA CYS A 139 9.04 0.84 -12.79
C CYS A 139 8.06 -0.33 -12.84
N VAL A 140 7.21 -0.41 -11.81
CA VAL A 140 6.01 -1.23 -11.82
C VAL A 140 4.78 -0.33 -11.99
N ARG A 141 4.75 0.80 -11.27
CA ARG A 141 3.69 1.81 -11.38
C ARG A 141 4.10 3.13 -10.72
N THR A 142 3.76 4.24 -11.35
CA THR A 142 3.82 5.59 -10.76
C THR A 142 2.41 6.12 -10.51
N ARG A 143 2.22 6.87 -9.42
CA ARG A 143 1.02 7.67 -9.17
C ARG A 143 1.43 9.07 -8.71
N VAL A 144 0.60 10.04 -9.03
CA VAL A 144 0.72 11.41 -8.51
C VAL A 144 -0.57 11.72 -7.74
N LEU A 145 -0.43 12.21 -6.51
CA LEU A 145 -1.50 12.67 -5.64
C LEU A 145 -1.34 14.17 -5.38
N TYR A 146 -2.46 14.83 -5.06
CA TYR A 146 -2.59 16.26 -4.86
C TYR A 146 -3.19 16.53 -3.48
#